data_AF-A0A158CNH0-F1
#
_entry.id   AF-A0A158CNH0-F1
#
_cell.length_a   1.000
_cell.length_b   1.000
_cell.length_c   1.000
_cell.angle_alpha   90.00
_cell.angle_beta   90.00
_cell.angle_gamma   90.00
#
_symmetry.space_group_name_H-M   'P 1'
#
loop_
_entity.id
_entity.type
_entity.pdbx_description
1 polymer ?
#
loop_
_entity_poly.entity_id
_entity_poly.type
_entity_poly.pdbx_seq_one_letter_code
_entity_poly.pdbx_strand_id
1 'polypeptide(L)'
;MSEALTLNKITSQRGISIGEAAKRVADLGWTPSYVQEAMTFPTDYKISKAPRDPMKQVLRSYFPMQEEKDNRVYGALDAALRGDMFRNVEPRWVEWMKLFLAIIPFPEISAARSMAMLGRLAPGEELRTGFTMQMVDEFRHSTIQMNLKKWYMENYIDPAGFDITEAAFGKCYATTIGRQFAEGFLTGDAVTAANVFLQVVAETAFTNTLFVAMPSEAARNGDYALPTVFLSVQSDESRHIGNGHSLMMSVINDPDNHLLLERDLRYAFWQNHAIVDAAIGTFIEYGTTDRDKKKESYAELWHRWIYEDYYRTYMLPLEKYGIKIHHDDVAAAWDRLVKKNYVHKVAQFFSVGWPVNFWRIEAQTEKDFEWFEHKYPGWYAEFGDYWKWYAKKSTPGQTNMLFDQENGYVYPHRCWSCLVPCLIREDFCVDEVEGKLYTYCSELCRWTHKVAFASEYEGRPTPAMGRFSGRREWEEVYHGWDLADCIKDLGFVRSDGKTLVPQPHLRFDNRDMWTLDDVRGHTIQSPIVLIREMTPEQREKHIAEYRAGFKINPVN
;
A
#
# COMPACT_ATOMS: atom_id res chain seq x y z
N MET A 1 -51.02 1.33 41.08
CA MET A 1 -50.28 2.60 41.01
C MET A 1 -48.84 2.26 40.67
N SER A 2 -48.40 2.60 39.45
CA SER A 2 -46.98 2.48 39.07
C SER A 2 -46.17 3.38 39.99
N GLU A 3 -45.18 2.85 40.70
CA GLU A 3 -44.23 3.70 41.42
C GLU A 3 -43.65 4.72 40.45
N ALA A 4 -43.78 6.01 40.76
CA ALA A 4 -43.25 7.08 39.94
C ALA A 4 -41.73 6.94 39.84
N LEU A 5 -41.22 6.81 38.61
CA LEU A 5 -39.80 6.88 38.30
C LEU A 5 -39.31 8.29 38.68
N THR A 6 -38.49 8.40 39.73
CA THR A 6 -37.84 9.65 40.11
C THR A 6 -36.44 9.73 39.49
N LEU A 7 -35.95 10.95 39.24
CA LEU A 7 -34.59 11.16 38.70
C LEU A 7 -33.53 10.46 39.57
N ASN A 8 -33.66 10.55 40.90
CA ASN A 8 -32.77 9.85 41.83
C ASN A 8 -32.79 8.33 41.64
N LYS A 9 -33.98 7.72 41.43
CA LYS A 9 -34.11 6.29 41.14
C LYS A 9 -33.54 5.92 39.76
N ILE A 10 -33.53 6.84 38.79
CA ILE A 10 -32.92 6.64 37.45
C ILE A 10 -31.40 6.69 37.56
N THR A 11 -30.84 7.70 38.24
CA THR A 11 -29.39 7.89 38.36
C THR A 11 -28.74 6.91 39.33
N SER A 12 -29.50 6.32 40.25
CA SER A 12 -29.02 5.28 41.17
C SER A 12 -29.10 3.86 40.59
N GLN A 13 -29.62 3.68 39.36
CA GLN A 13 -29.63 2.36 38.73
C GLN A 13 -28.20 1.88 38.52
N ARG A 14 -27.97 0.61 38.89
CA ARG A 14 -26.68 -0.03 38.63
C ARG A 14 -26.48 -0.08 37.12
N GLY A 15 -25.38 0.50 36.64
CA GLY A 15 -25.03 0.42 35.22
C GLY A 15 -24.94 -1.03 34.75
N ILE A 16 -25.33 -1.29 33.50
CA ILE A 16 -25.12 -2.58 32.86
C ILE A 16 -23.64 -2.78 32.52
N SER A 17 -23.16 -4.01 32.56
CA SER A 17 -21.79 -4.34 32.12
C SER A 17 -21.65 -4.19 30.61
N ILE A 18 -20.42 -4.07 30.11
CA ILE A 18 -20.14 -4.02 28.66
C ILE A 18 -20.68 -5.27 27.96
N GLY A 19 -20.48 -6.46 28.54
CA GLY A 19 -21.00 -7.71 27.95
C GLY A 19 -22.52 -7.77 27.88
N GLU A 20 -23.22 -7.27 28.90
CA GLU A 20 -24.69 -7.18 28.89
C GLU A 20 -25.16 -6.13 27.88
N ALA A 21 -24.48 -4.99 27.78
CA ALA A 21 -24.77 -3.98 26.77
C ALA A 21 -24.59 -4.52 25.35
N ALA A 22 -23.47 -5.19 25.07
CA ALA A 22 -23.18 -5.80 23.77
C ALA A 22 -24.26 -6.84 23.39
N LYS A 23 -24.69 -7.67 24.34
CA LYS A 23 -25.79 -8.62 24.12
C LYS A 23 -27.09 -7.89 23.74
N ARG A 24 -27.47 -6.85 24.48
CA ARG A 24 -28.68 -6.08 24.20
C ARG A 24 -28.64 -5.32 22.87
N VAL A 25 -27.46 -4.88 22.44
CA VAL A 25 -27.27 -4.27 21.12
C VAL A 25 -27.54 -5.31 20.03
N ALA A 26 -27.06 -6.54 20.18
CA ALA A 26 -27.35 -7.62 19.25
C ALA A 26 -28.85 -7.98 19.21
N ASP A 27 -29.58 -7.86 20.32
CA ASP A 27 -31.03 -8.08 20.40
C ASP A 27 -31.86 -7.02 19.62
N LEU A 28 -31.25 -5.92 19.14
CA LEU A 28 -31.92 -4.91 18.33
C LEU A 28 -32.19 -5.35 16.89
N GLY A 29 -31.57 -6.44 16.43
CA GLY A 29 -31.77 -6.98 15.09
C GLY A 29 -33.15 -7.58 14.90
N TRP A 30 -33.72 -7.40 13.71
CA TRP A 30 -34.92 -8.08 13.30
C TRP A 30 -34.87 -8.42 11.81
N THR A 31 -35.52 -9.51 11.42
CA THR A 31 -35.75 -9.83 10.01
C THR A 31 -37.05 -9.14 9.57
N PRO A 32 -37.02 -8.22 8.58
CA PRO A 32 -38.24 -7.59 8.09
C PRO A 32 -39.20 -8.62 7.49
N SER A 33 -40.48 -8.54 7.82
CA SER A 33 -41.54 -9.42 7.25
C SER A 33 -42.35 -8.78 6.13
N TYR A 34 -42.21 -7.47 5.94
CA TYR A 34 -43.02 -6.65 5.03
C TYR A 34 -42.23 -6.07 3.85
N VAL A 35 -40.92 -6.27 3.83
CA VAL A 35 -40.02 -5.90 2.72
C VAL A 35 -38.91 -6.95 2.62
N GLN A 36 -38.42 -7.19 1.41
CA GLN A 36 -37.14 -7.86 1.24
C GLN A 36 -36.04 -6.88 1.61
N GLU A 37 -35.11 -7.30 2.49
CA GLU A 37 -33.94 -6.49 2.79
C GLU A 37 -33.15 -6.24 1.49
N ALA A 38 -32.80 -4.99 1.24
CA ALA A 38 -32.08 -4.62 0.03
C ALA A 38 -30.66 -5.23 0.09
N MET A 39 -30.43 -6.31 -0.64
CA MET A 39 -29.08 -6.81 -0.95
C MET A 39 -28.34 -5.68 -1.66
N THR A 40 -27.48 -4.98 -0.92
CA THR A 40 -26.88 -3.74 -1.42
C THR A 40 -25.54 -4.00 -2.09
N PHE A 41 -24.86 -5.09 -1.72
CA PHE A 41 -23.54 -5.45 -2.21
C PHE A 41 -23.50 -6.91 -2.65
N PRO A 42 -23.00 -7.23 -3.85
CA PRO A 42 -22.96 -8.59 -4.35
C PRO A 42 -21.85 -9.40 -3.68
N THR A 43 -22.11 -10.70 -3.47
CA THR A 43 -21.11 -11.70 -3.12
C THR A 43 -21.49 -13.05 -3.72
N ASP A 44 -20.49 -13.81 -4.14
CA ASP A 44 -20.59 -15.18 -4.61
C ASP A 44 -20.42 -16.20 -3.47
N TYR A 45 -20.15 -15.70 -2.26
CA TYR A 45 -20.00 -16.49 -1.04
C TYR A 45 -21.35 -16.82 -0.38
N LYS A 46 -21.43 -18.01 0.21
CA LYS A 46 -22.54 -18.40 1.09
C LYS A 46 -22.18 -18.10 2.55
N ILE A 47 -22.98 -17.28 3.22
CA ILE A 47 -22.76 -16.93 4.63
C ILE A 47 -23.96 -17.40 5.46
N SER A 48 -23.92 -18.64 5.92
CA SER A 48 -25.05 -19.28 6.63
C SER A 48 -24.98 -19.11 8.15
N LYS A 49 -23.78 -18.95 8.69
CA LYS A 49 -23.54 -18.82 10.14
C LYS A 49 -23.25 -17.38 10.50
N ALA A 50 -23.96 -16.86 11.50
CA ALA A 50 -23.69 -15.53 12.05
C ALA A 50 -22.28 -15.49 12.67
N PRO A 51 -21.40 -14.58 12.23
CA PRO A 51 -20.13 -14.33 12.89
C PRO A 51 -20.34 -13.75 14.30
N ARG A 52 -19.36 -13.97 15.18
CA ARG A 52 -19.35 -13.43 16.54
C ARG A 52 -18.42 -12.23 16.63
N ASP A 53 -18.77 -11.22 17.41
CA ASP A 53 -17.83 -10.15 17.73
C ASP A 53 -16.84 -10.62 18.82
N PRO A 54 -15.53 -10.75 18.52
CA PRO A 54 -14.53 -11.17 19.51
C PRO A 54 -14.27 -10.12 20.60
N MET A 55 -14.47 -8.83 20.30
CA MET A 55 -14.14 -7.69 21.16
C MET A 55 -15.34 -7.21 22.00
N LYS A 56 -16.56 -7.40 21.51
CA LYS A 56 -17.83 -7.03 22.17
C LYS A 56 -17.85 -5.57 22.61
N GLN A 57 -17.39 -4.69 21.72
CA GLN A 57 -17.24 -3.27 22.02
C GLN A 57 -18.57 -2.54 21.93
N VAL A 58 -18.79 -1.56 22.81
CA VAL A 58 -19.99 -0.71 22.81
C VAL A 58 -19.58 0.76 22.81
N LEU A 59 -20.41 1.63 22.23
CA LEU A 59 -20.07 3.05 22.04
C LEU A 59 -19.60 3.76 23.32
N ARG A 60 -20.22 3.43 24.47
CA ARG A 60 -19.87 4.00 25.78
C ARG A 60 -18.44 3.69 26.23
N SER A 61 -17.88 2.54 25.84
CA SER A 61 -16.47 2.21 26.14
C SER A 61 -15.53 2.63 25.01
N TYR A 62 -16.02 2.62 23.77
CA TYR A 62 -15.25 2.98 22.59
C TYR A 62 -14.82 4.44 22.56
N PHE A 63 -15.76 5.40 22.67
CA PHE A 63 -15.41 6.82 22.50
C PHE A 63 -14.40 7.33 23.54
N PRO A 64 -14.54 7.06 24.86
CA PRO A 64 -13.54 7.50 25.83
C PRO A 64 -12.17 6.87 25.60
N MET A 65 -12.13 5.62 25.11
CA MET A 65 -10.87 4.94 24.76
C MET A 65 -10.17 5.63 23.60
N GLN A 66 -10.89 5.96 22.53
CA GLN A 66 -10.32 6.64 21.37
C GLN A 66 -9.96 8.11 21.68
N GLU A 67 -10.79 8.81 22.47
CA GLU A 67 -10.51 10.18 22.94
C GLU A 67 -9.20 10.26 23.74
N GLU A 68 -8.96 9.32 24.66
CA GLU A 68 -7.71 9.27 25.42
C GLU A 68 -6.49 9.06 24.51
N LYS A 69 -6.62 8.22 23.47
CA LYS A 69 -5.54 8.01 22.49
C LYS A 69 -5.22 9.30 21.73
N ASP A 70 -6.25 10.00 21.24
CA ASP A 70 -6.07 11.22 20.47
C ASP A 70 -5.50 12.35 21.32
N ASN A 71 -5.99 12.52 22.56
CA ASN A 71 -5.45 13.49 23.52
C ASN A 71 -3.94 13.28 23.75
N ARG A 72 -3.50 12.02 23.85
CA ARG A 72 -2.06 11.70 24.00
C ARG A 72 -1.27 12.02 22.75
N VAL A 73 -1.78 11.70 21.55
CA VAL A 73 -1.09 11.98 20.29
C VAL A 73 -0.92 13.48 20.10
N TYR A 74 -2.02 14.25 20.17
CA TYR A 74 -1.96 15.70 19.96
C TYR A 74 -1.17 16.41 21.06
N GLY A 75 -1.28 15.96 22.31
CA GLY A 75 -0.46 16.46 23.42
C GLY A 75 1.04 16.22 23.21
N ALA A 76 1.42 15.04 22.69
CA ALA A 76 2.81 14.72 22.39
C ALA A 76 3.35 15.57 21.22
N LEU A 77 2.57 15.76 20.15
CA LEU A 77 2.97 16.61 19.03
C LEU A 77 3.16 18.08 19.46
N ASP A 78 2.27 18.62 20.30
CA ASP A 78 2.42 19.98 20.86
C ASP A 78 3.64 20.11 21.79
N ALA A 79 3.88 19.12 22.65
CA ALA A 79 5.07 19.09 23.49
C ALA A 79 6.37 19.08 22.67
N ALA A 80 6.39 18.29 21.60
CA ALA A 80 7.57 18.10 20.80
C ALA A 80 7.83 19.27 19.83
N LEU A 81 6.78 19.99 19.41
CA LEU A 81 6.91 21.30 18.75
C LEU A 81 7.59 22.31 19.69
N ARG A 82 7.14 22.42 20.95
CA ARG A 82 7.76 23.30 21.95
C ARG A 82 9.20 22.90 22.29
N GLY A 83 9.50 21.60 22.20
CA GLY A 83 10.83 21.06 22.42
C GLY A 83 11.78 21.17 21.23
N ASP A 84 11.36 21.76 20.10
CA ASP A 84 12.13 21.82 18.85
C ASP A 84 12.65 20.45 18.39
N MET A 85 11.90 19.38 18.72
CA MET A 85 12.35 17.99 18.53
C MET A 85 12.48 17.59 17.06
N PHE A 86 11.86 18.35 16.15
CA PHE A 86 11.82 18.03 14.72
C PHE A 86 12.96 18.66 13.93
N ARG A 87 13.67 19.61 14.52
CA ARG A 87 14.70 20.40 13.83
C ARG A 87 15.81 19.57 13.19
N ASN A 88 16.13 18.43 13.79
CA ASN A 88 17.22 17.55 13.36
C ASN A 88 16.71 16.26 12.71
N VAL A 89 15.45 16.22 12.28
CA VAL A 89 14.94 15.08 11.51
C VAL A 89 15.75 14.94 10.21
N GLU A 90 16.05 13.70 9.83
CA GLU A 90 16.81 13.43 8.61
C GLU A 90 15.98 13.76 7.37
N PRO A 91 16.44 14.70 6.51
CA PRO A 91 15.68 15.12 5.34
C PRO A 91 15.35 13.99 4.38
N ARG A 92 16.23 12.98 4.25
CA ARG A 92 16.00 11.80 3.41
C ARG A 92 14.73 11.08 3.84
N TRP A 93 14.53 10.90 5.14
CA TRP A 93 13.36 10.21 5.69
C TRP A 93 12.07 10.98 5.39
N VAL A 94 12.06 12.28 5.68
CA VAL A 94 10.86 13.11 5.54
C VAL A 94 10.42 13.26 4.08
N GLU A 95 11.35 13.28 3.13
CA GLU A 95 11.00 13.31 1.70
C GLU A 95 10.23 12.06 1.27
N TRP A 96 10.59 10.88 1.75
CA TRP A 96 9.79 9.66 1.48
C TRP A 96 8.43 9.69 2.18
N MET A 97 8.28 10.42 3.28
CA MET A 97 6.98 10.59 3.94
C MET A 97 5.98 11.34 3.07
N LYS A 98 6.43 12.16 2.09
CA LYS A 98 5.54 12.77 1.11
C LYS A 98 4.80 11.70 0.31
N LEU A 99 5.51 10.69 -0.21
CA LEU A 99 4.88 9.59 -0.94
C LEU A 99 4.06 8.68 -0.03
N PHE A 100 4.61 8.30 1.13
CA PHE A 100 3.92 7.44 2.09
C PHE A 100 2.58 8.05 2.55
N LEU A 101 2.59 9.30 3.02
CA LEU A 101 1.39 9.98 3.53
C LEU A 101 0.48 10.54 2.43
N ALA A 102 0.91 10.54 1.17
CA ALA A 102 0.00 10.71 0.04
C ALA A 102 -0.80 9.43 -0.26
N ILE A 103 -0.22 8.25 0.03
CA ILE A 103 -0.87 6.97 -0.22
C ILE A 103 -1.76 6.58 0.95
N ILE A 104 -1.20 6.36 2.15
CA ILE A 104 -1.86 5.62 3.25
C ILE A 104 -3.24 6.14 3.66
N PRO A 105 -3.51 7.47 3.73
CA PRO A 105 -4.85 7.94 4.10
C PRO A 105 -5.98 7.44 3.18
N PHE A 106 -5.67 7.08 1.92
CA PHE A 106 -6.63 6.58 0.95
C PHE A 106 -7.03 5.10 1.16
N PRO A 107 -6.09 4.15 1.38
CA PRO A 107 -6.39 2.85 1.98
C PRO A 107 -7.27 2.94 3.23
N GLU A 108 -6.97 3.82 4.20
CA GLU A 108 -7.79 3.94 5.43
C GLU A 108 -9.24 4.32 5.11
N ILE A 109 -9.46 5.41 4.36
CA ILE A 109 -10.84 5.83 4.03
C ILE A 109 -11.56 4.81 3.14
N SER A 110 -10.81 4.01 2.37
CA SER A 110 -11.34 2.88 1.62
C SER A 110 -11.78 1.76 2.57
N ALA A 111 -10.95 1.38 3.54
CA ALA A 111 -11.32 0.43 4.58
C ALA A 111 -12.58 0.86 5.36
N ALA A 112 -12.72 2.16 5.66
CA ALA A 112 -13.92 2.71 6.29
C ALA A 112 -15.19 2.40 5.48
N ARG A 113 -15.13 2.60 4.15
CA ARG A 113 -16.25 2.31 3.24
C ARG A 113 -16.51 0.81 3.12
N SER A 114 -15.45 -0.01 3.09
CA SER A 114 -15.52 -1.48 3.04
C SER A 114 -16.28 -2.05 4.24
N MET A 115 -16.15 -1.44 5.42
CA MET A 115 -16.88 -1.89 6.60
C MET A 115 -18.39 -1.69 6.49
N ALA A 116 -18.85 -0.64 5.79
CA ALA A 116 -20.27 -0.49 5.48
C ALA A 116 -20.78 -1.63 4.56
N MET A 117 -19.93 -2.13 3.66
CA MET A 117 -20.26 -3.27 2.80
C MET A 117 -20.40 -4.55 3.62
N LEU A 118 -19.40 -4.88 4.43
CA LEU A 118 -19.42 -6.09 5.27
C LEU A 118 -20.50 -6.04 6.36
N GLY A 119 -20.74 -4.88 6.95
CA GLY A 119 -21.81 -4.69 7.94
C GLY A 119 -23.21 -4.96 7.39
N ARG A 120 -23.44 -4.75 6.09
CA ARG A 120 -24.71 -5.13 5.44
C ARG A 120 -24.77 -6.58 5.00
N LEU A 121 -23.61 -7.15 4.65
CA LEU A 121 -23.55 -8.52 4.18
C LEU A 121 -23.57 -9.57 5.31
N ALA A 122 -22.95 -9.26 6.45
CA ALA A 122 -22.82 -10.20 7.55
C ALA A 122 -24.20 -10.54 8.16
N PRO A 123 -24.53 -11.84 8.31
CA PRO A 123 -25.77 -12.27 8.94
C PRO A 123 -25.71 -12.08 10.46
N GLY A 124 -26.86 -11.78 11.07
CA GLY A 124 -26.96 -11.46 12.50
C GLY A 124 -26.38 -10.08 12.83
N GLU A 125 -26.42 -9.71 14.11
CA GLU A 125 -26.10 -8.33 14.54
C GLU A 125 -24.77 -8.18 15.27
N GLU A 126 -24.20 -9.27 15.80
CA GLU A 126 -23.03 -9.17 16.69
C GLU A 126 -21.85 -8.48 15.97
N LEU A 127 -21.41 -9.03 14.83
CA LEU A 127 -20.24 -8.49 14.13
C LEU A 127 -20.53 -7.17 13.39
N ARG A 128 -21.79 -6.82 13.13
CA ARG A 128 -22.14 -5.52 12.51
C ARG A 128 -21.69 -4.34 13.37
N THR A 129 -21.74 -4.51 14.69
CA THR A 129 -21.19 -3.52 15.63
C THR A 129 -19.68 -3.44 15.50
N GLY A 130 -18.99 -4.59 15.43
CA GLY A 130 -17.54 -4.65 15.20
C GLY A 130 -17.10 -3.91 13.93
N PHE A 131 -17.77 -4.15 12.80
CA PHE A 131 -17.51 -3.42 11.55
C PHE A 131 -17.84 -1.93 11.65
N THR A 132 -18.89 -1.55 12.38
CA THR A 132 -19.21 -0.14 12.60
C THR A 132 -18.11 0.56 13.41
N MET A 133 -17.52 -0.11 14.42
CA MET A 133 -16.40 0.46 15.16
C MET A 133 -15.15 0.55 14.30
N GLN A 134 -14.84 -0.49 13.52
CA GLN A 134 -13.74 -0.45 12.57
C GLN A 134 -13.93 0.70 11.56
N MET A 135 -15.13 0.91 11.02
CA MET A 135 -15.42 2.06 10.16
C MET A 135 -15.03 3.39 10.80
N VAL A 136 -15.32 3.57 12.09
CA VAL A 136 -14.95 4.79 12.85
C VAL A 136 -13.46 4.86 13.10
N ASP A 137 -12.81 3.73 13.38
CA ASP A 137 -11.34 3.62 13.48
C ASP A 137 -10.68 4.06 12.17
N GLU A 138 -11.16 3.58 11.02
CA GLU A 138 -10.59 3.95 9.73
C GLU A 138 -10.83 5.43 9.35
N PHE A 139 -11.96 6.02 9.75
CA PHE A 139 -12.16 7.47 9.65
C PHE A 139 -11.12 8.23 10.50
N ARG A 140 -10.86 7.75 11.72
CA ARG A 140 -9.82 8.29 12.59
C ARG A 140 -8.44 8.14 11.94
N HIS A 141 -8.10 6.97 11.41
CA HIS A 141 -6.81 6.69 10.78
C HIS A 141 -6.53 7.64 9.61
N SER A 142 -7.47 7.75 8.67
CA SER A 142 -7.35 8.67 7.54
C SER A 142 -7.15 10.12 8.03
N THR A 143 -7.98 10.57 8.98
CA THR A 143 -7.95 11.96 9.48
C THR A 143 -6.69 12.27 10.27
N ILE A 144 -6.23 11.38 11.14
CA ILE A 144 -5.04 11.61 11.98
C ILE A 144 -3.75 11.59 11.14
N GLN A 145 -3.69 10.75 10.11
CA GLN A 145 -2.57 10.71 9.17
C GLN A 145 -2.56 11.94 8.24
N MET A 146 -3.73 12.44 7.82
CA MET A 146 -3.82 13.73 7.12
C MET A 146 -3.37 14.91 8.01
N ASN A 147 -3.67 14.87 9.30
CA ASN A 147 -3.15 15.86 10.26
C ASN A 147 -1.64 15.75 10.45
N LEU A 148 -1.09 14.52 10.49
CA LEU A 148 0.36 14.31 10.52
C LEU A 148 1.04 14.90 9.28
N LYS A 149 0.44 14.71 8.10
CA LYS A 149 0.90 15.32 6.87
C LYS A 149 0.94 16.84 6.95
N LYS A 150 -0.12 17.47 7.46
CA LYS A 150 -0.15 18.91 7.71
C LYS A 150 0.96 19.32 8.67
N TRP A 151 1.20 18.53 9.72
CA TRP A 151 2.27 18.78 10.67
C TRP A 151 3.65 18.78 10.00
N TYR A 152 3.94 17.84 9.09
CA TYR A 152 5.17 17.89 8.29
C TYR A 152 5.24 19.13 7.39
N MET A 153 4.14 19.46 6.72
CA MET A 153 4.06 20.65 5.87
C MET A 153 4.36 21.95 6.63
N GLU A 154 3.98 22.04 7.91
CA GLU A 154 4.20 23.24 8.73
C GLU A 154 5.60 23.31 9.35
N ASN A 155 6.28 22.17 9.54
CA ASN A 155 7.50 22.09 10.36
C ASN A 155 8.75 21.61 9.63
N TYR A 156 8.61 21.02 8.44
CA TYR A 156 9.75 20.57 7.64
C TYR A 156 10.32 21.71 6.77
N ILE A 157 11.62 21.66 6.52
CA ILE A 157 12.35 22.70 5.77
C ILE A 157 11.87 22.87 4.32
N ASP A 158 11.32 21.81 3.71
CA ASP A 158 10.85 21.82 2.32
C ASP A 158 9.39 21.33 2.21
N PRO A 159 8.41 22.22 2.44
CA PRO A 159 6.99 21.84 2.47
C PRO A 159 6.44 21.47 1.09
N ALA A 160 7.13 21.85 0.01
CA ALA A 160 6.68 21.58 -1.36
C ALA A 160 6.58 20.07 -1.60
N GLY A 161 5.41 19.62 -2.05
CA GLY A 161 5.07 18.21 -2.19
C GLY A 161 4.08 17.74 -1.13
N PHE A 162 4.20 18.20 0.12
CA PHE A 162 3.20 17.90 1.16
C PHE A 162 1.87 18.63 0.89
N ASP A 163 1.97 19.88 0.44
CA ASP A 163 0.87 20.78 0.09
C ASP A 163 0.01 20.29 -1.08
N ILE A 164 0.58 19.47 -1.97
CA ILE A 164 -0.11 18.95 -3.16
C ILE A 164 -0.44 17.46 -3.12
N THR A 165 -0.09 16.73 -2.04
CA THR A 165 -0.28 15.27 -1.93
C THR A 165 -1.64 14.74 -2.39
N GLU A 166 -2.75 15.40 -2.05
CA GLU A 166 -4.10 14.97 -2.48
C GLU A 166 -4.29 15.08 -3.99
N ALA A 167 -3.80 16.17 -4.59
CA ALA A 167 -3.82 16.34 -6.04
C ALA A 167 -2.82 15.39 -6.73
N ALA A 168 -1.65 15.18 -6.11
CA ALA A 168 -0.60 14.30 -6.60
C ALA A 168 -1.00 12.82 -6.56
N PHE A 169 -1.83 12.42 -5.58
CA PHE A 169 -2.31 11.04 -5.42
C PHE A 169 -2.98 10.50 -6.70
N GLY A 170 -3.81 11.32 -7.35
CA GLY A 170 -4.48 10.96 -8.61
C GLY A 170 -3.61 11.08 -9.87
N LYS A 171 -2.39 11.62 -9.77
CA LYS A 171 -1.59 12.08 -10.91
C LYS A 171 -0.21 11.43 -11.04
N CYS A 172 0.43 11.03 -9.93
CA CYS A 172 1.79 10.48 -9.95
C CYS A 172 1.82 8.99 -10.31
N TYR A 173 2.80 8.56 -11.12
CA TYR A 173 2.99 7.15 -11.48
C TYR A 173 3.27 6.23 -10.27
N ALA A 174 3.82 6.78 -9.18
CA ALA A 174 4.12 6.03 -7.97
C ALA A 174 2.86 5.84 -7.12
N THR A 175 1.98 6.82 -7.06
CA THR A 175 0.74 6.74 -6.27
C THR A 175 -0.29 5.83 -6.92
N THR A 176 -0.21 5.53 -8.23
CA THR A 176 -1.06 4.50 -8.85
C THR A 176 -0.86 3.13 -8.23
N ILE A 177 0.35 2.82 -7.72
CA ILE A 177 0.64 1.58 -6.98
C ILE A 177 -0.18 1.54 -5.69
N GLY A 178 -0.13 2.62 -4.91
CA GLY A 178 -0.92 2.76 -3.67
C GLY A 178 -2.43 2.82 -3.90
N ARG A 179 -2.86 3.43 -5.01
CA ARG A 179 -4.27 3.44 -5.44
C ARG A 179 -4.76 2.03 -5.76
N GLN A 180 -3.96 1.22 -6.46
CA GLN A 180 -4.31 -0.17 -6.74
C GLN A 180 -4.53 -1.00 -5.47
N PHE A 181 -3.73 -0.75 -4.44
CA PHE A 181 -3.88 -1.39 -3.14
C PHE A 181 -5.23 -1.05 -2.49
N ALA A 182 -5.54 0.25 -2.37
CA ALA A 182 -6.77 0.71 -1.75
C ALA A 182 -8.06 0.37 -2.54
N GLU A 183 -8.02 0.47 -3.87
CA GLU A 183 -9.19 0.11 -4.70
C GLU A 183 -9.53 -1.38 -4.59
N GLY A 184 -8.55 -2.23 -4.25
CA GLY A 184 -8.74 -3.64 -3.92
C GLY A 184 -9.63 -3.87 -2.69
N PHE A 185 -9.75 -2.89 -1.78
CA PHE A 185 -10.60 -3.00 -0.58
C PHE A 185 -12.10 -2.87 -0.89
N LEU A 186 -12.42 -2.26 -2.04
CA LEU A 186 -13.76 -1.77 -2.37
C LEU A 186 -14.37 -2.43 -3.60
N THR A 187 -13.53 -3.01 -4.47
CA THR A 187 -13.92 -3.35 -5.84
C THR A 187 -14.04 -4.85 -6.03
N GLY A 188 -15.21 -5.30 -6.47
CA GLY A 188 -15.52 -6.70 -6.75
C GLY A 188 -16.45 -7.29 -5.70
N ASP A 189 -16.34 -8.60 -5.50
CA ASP A 189 -17.11 -9.32 -4.48
C ASP A 189 -16.79 -8.74 -3.10
N ALA A 190 -17.82 -8.42 -2.34
CA ALA A 190 -17.67 -7.76 -1.04
C ALA A 190 -16.84 -8.59 -0.04
N VAL A 191 -16.95 -9.93 -0.03
CA VAL A 191 -16.11 -10.79 0.83
C VAL A 191 -14.68 -10.80 0.31
N THR A 192 -14.46 -10.95 -1.00
CA THR A 192 -13.11 -10.92 -1.59
C THR A 192 -12.39 -9.61 -1.27
N ALA A 193 -13.03 -8.46 -1.51
CA ALA A 193 -12.42 -7.14 -1.40
C ALA A 193 -12.26 -6.71 0.07
N ALA A 194 -13.35 -6.70 0.83
CA ALA A 194 -13.36 -6.11 2.16
C ALA A 194 -12.95 -7.08 3.28
N ASN A 195 -13.12 -8.39 3.09
CA ASN A 195 -12.70 -9.38 4.10
C ASN A 195 -11.38 -10.06 3.74
N VAL A 196 -11.30 -10.74 2.59
CA VAL A 196 -10.11 -11.53 2.25
C VAL A 196 -8.91 -10.61 1.93
N PHE A 197 -9.08 -9.66 1.02
CA PHE A 197 -8.00 -8.78 0.58
C PHE A 197 -7.56 -7.79 1.67
N LEU A 198 -8.52 -7.06 2.25
CA LEU A 198 -8.27 -6.10 3.32
C LEU A 198 -7.96 -6.80 4.65
N GLN A 199 -8.95 -7.38 5.34
CA GLN A 199 -8.77 -7.75 6.75
C GLN A 199 -7.89 -8.99 6.94
N VAL A 200 -8.13 -10.04 6.16
CA VAL A 200 -7.45 -11.33 6.31
C VAL A 200 -6.02 -11.28 5.80
N VAL A 201 -5.73 -10.49 4.76
CA VAL A 201 -4.38 -10.39 4.19
C VAL A 201 -3.71 -9.07 4.52
N ALA A 202 -4.22 -7.93 4.04
CA ALA A 202 -3.53 -6.65 4.22
C ALA A 202 -3.32 -6.31 5.71
N GLU A 203 -4.41 -6.35 6.49
CA GLU A 203 -4.38 -5.99 7.91
C GLU A 203 -3.67 -7.04 8.77
N THR A 204 -3.94 -8.32 8.52
CA THR A 204 -3.37 -9.39 9.36
C THR A 204 -1.90 -9.67 9.03
N ALA A 205 -1.51 -9.63 7.75
CA ALA A 205 -0.14 -9.95 7.35
C ALA A 205 0.76 -8.71 7.35
N PHE A 206 0.35 -7.64 6.66
CA PHE A 206 1.26 -6.57 6.27
C PHE A 206 1.28 -5.37 7.22
N THR A 207 0.23 -5.16 8.02
CA THR A 207 0.13 -4.02 8.95
C THR A 207 1.35 -3.83 9.84
N ASN A 208 1.98 -4.90 10.35
CA ASN A 208 3.20 -4.73 11.17
C ASN A 208 4.35 -4.04 10.40
N THR A 209 4.45 -4.26 9.08
CA THR A 209 5.45 -3.54 8.26
C THR A 209 5.14 -2.05 8.16
N LEU A 210 3.86 -1.66 8.11
CA LEU A 210 3.43 -0.26 8.05
C LEU A 210 3.45 0.43 9.42
N PHE A 211 3.01 -0.25 10.47
CA PHE A 211 2.66 0.37 11.76
C PHE A 211 3.62 0.02 12.90
N VAL A 212 4.64 -0.82 12.65
CA VAL A 212 5.71 -1.10 13.60
C VAL A 212 7.08 -0.80 13.00
N ALA A 213 7.37 -1.27 11.78
CA ALA A 213 8.66 -0.99 11.16
C ALA A 213 8.83 0.46 10.72
N MET A 214 7.84 1.08 10.07
CA MET A 214 7.94 2.52 9.71
C MET A 214 8.11 3.42 10.94
N PRO A 215 7.35 3.28 12.06
CA PRO A 215 7.66 3.97 13.31
C PRO A 215 9.07 3.71 13.84
N SER A 216 9.54 2.47 13.79
CA SER A 216 10.87 2.14 14.29
C SER A 216 11.96 2.84 13.48
N GLU A 217 11.83 2.88 12.15
CA GLU A 217 12.75 3.60 11.29
C GLU A 217 12.59 5.11 11.44
N ALA A 218 11.38 5.65 11.52
CA ALA A 218 11.16 7.08 11.78
C ALA A 218 11.92 7.56 13.02
N ALA A 219 11.78 6.84 14.14
CA ALA A 219 12.48 7.17 15.37
C ALA A 219 14.01 7.17 15.22
N ARG A 220 14.56 6.24 14.43
CA ARG A 220 16.01 6.18 14.12
C ARG A 220 16.50 7.36 13.29
N ASN A 221 15.62 7.99 12.52
CA ASN A 221 15.90 9.15 11.67
C ASN A 221 15.48 10.48 12.34
N GLY A 222 15.26 10.49 13.65
CA GLY A 222 14.90 11.68 14.42
C GLY A 222 13.45 12.12 14.26
N ASP A 223 12.61 11.33 13.60
CA ASP A 223 11.19 11.60 13.43
C ASP A 223 10.38 10.95 14.55
N TYR A 224 9.89 11.78 15.47
CA TYR A 224 9.03 11.34 16.57
C TYR A 224 7.53 11.45 16.23
N ALA A 225 7.16 12.21 15.19
CA ALA A 225 5.78 12.52 14.89
C ALA A 225 5.07 11.30 14.27
N LEU A 226 5.71 10.65 13.30
CA LEU A 226 5.18 9.41 12.72
C LEU A 226 4.99 8.32 13.77
N PRO A 227 5.97 7.96 14.62
CA PRO A 227 5.78 6.96 15.66
C PRO A 227 4.62 7.27 16.61
N THR A 228 4.49 8.53 17.02
CA THR A 228 3.42 8.97 17.91
C THR A 228 2.04 8.69 17.30
N VAL A 229 1.86 9.00 16.02
CA VAL A 229 0.60 8.78 15.31
C VAL A 229 0.38 7.30 14.98
N PHE A 230 1.34 6.66 14.32
CA PHE A 230 1.18 5.31 13.77
C PHE A 230 1.12 4.23 14.85
N LEU A 231 1.80 4.37 15.99
CA LEU A 231 1.63 3.43 17.11
C LEU A 231 0.26 3.57 17.79
N SER A 232 -0.35 4.76 17.72
CA SER A 232 -1.71 5.00 18.20
C SER A 232 -2.75 4.36 17.28
N VAL A 233 -2.53 4.43 15.96
CA VAL A 233 -3.32 3.71 14.94
C VAL A 233 -3.17 2.19 15.10
N GLN A 234 -1.94 1.68 15.25
CA GLN A 234 -1.65 0.25 15.44
C GLN A 234 -2.48 -0.40 16.57
N SER A 235 -2.77 0.35 17.63
CA SER A 235 -3.56 -0.13 18.77
C SER A 235 -5.02 -0.45 18.42
N ASP A 236 -5.53 0.02 17.28
CA ASP A 236 -6.87 -0.26 16.78
C ASP A 236 -6.92 -1.53 15.92
N GLU A 237 -5.85 -1.80 15.16
CA GLU A 237 -5.73 -2.91 14.20
C GLU A 237 -6.03 -4.29 14.78
N SER A 238 -5.76 -4.52 16.07
CA SER A 238 -6.11 -5.78 16.73
C SER A 238 -7.61 -6.11 16.66
N ARG A 239 -8.47 -5.08 16.64
CA ARG A 239 -9.92 -5.25 16.46
C ARG A 239 -10.26 -5.63 15.03
N HIS A 240 -9.56 -5.05 14.08
CA HIS A 240 -9.79 -5.21 12.65
C HIS A 240 -9.46 -6.65 12.22
N ILE A 241 -8.31 -7.15 12.68
CA ILE A 241 -7.88 -8.55 12.54
C ILE A 241 -8.92 -9.51 13.15
N GLY A 242 -9.45 -9.18 14.34
CA GLY A 242 -10.49 -9.95 15.00
C GLY A 242 -11.80 -10.01 14.20
N ASN A 243 -12.23 -8.88 13.64
CA ASN A 243 -13.41 -8.81 12.79
C ASN A 243 -13.23 -9.65 11.52
N GLY A 244 -12.09 -9.47 10.85
CA GLY A 244 -11.74 -10.18 9.62
C GLY A 244 -11.74 -11.69 9.81
N HIS A 245 -11.08 -12.16 10.86
CA HIS A 245 -11.04 -13.58 11.19
C HIS A 245 -12.42 -14.13 11.50
N SER A 246 -13.27 -13.39 12.22
CA SER A 246 -14.62 -13.88 12.57
C SER A 246 -15.52 -14.07 11.35
N LEU A 247 -15.50 -13.13 10.40
CA LEU A 247 -16.24 -13.28 9.15
C LEU A 247 -15.64 -14.37 8.26
N MET A 248 -14.31 -14.44 8.15
CA MET A 248 -13.62 -15.52 7.42
C MET A 248 -14.01 -16.90 7.97
N MET A 249 -14.02 -17.05 9.30
CA MET A 249 -14.45 -18.30 9.93
C MET A 249 -15.94 -18.62 9.69
N SER A 250 -16.77 -17.63 9.40
CA SER A 250 -18.18 -17.85 9.05
C SER A 250 -18.35 -18.35 7.63
N VAL A 251 -17.47 -17.95 6.70
CA VAL A 251 -17.50 -18.40 5.30
C VAL A 251 -16.75 -19.72 5.08
N ILE A 252 -15.64 -19.97 5.77
CA ILE A 252 -14.80 -21.17 5.58
C ILE A 252 -15.47 -22.48 6.01
N ASN A 253 -16.48 -22.40 6.89
CA ASN A 253 -17.20 -23.58 7.37
C ASN A 253 -18.17 -24.17 6.33
N ASP A 254 -18.44 -23.44 5.25
CA ASP A 254 -19.21 -23.95 4.10
C ASP A 254 -18.23 -24.41 3.00
N PRO A 255 -18.11 -25.72 2.72
CA PRO A 255 -17.22 -26.23 1.67
C PRO A 255 -17.50 -25.67 0.29
N ASP A 256 -18.74 -25.21 0.03
CA ASP A 256 -19.06 -24.56 -1.23
C ASP A 256 -18.30 -23.24 -1.39
N ASN A 257 -17.71 -22.65 -0.34
CA ASN A 257 -16.90 -21.44 -0.46
C ASN A 257 -15.40 -21.71 -0.70
N HIS A 258 -14.92 -22.95 -0.51
CA HIS A 258 -13.48 -23.24 -0.49
C HIS A 258 -12.78 -22.84 -1.79
N LEU A 259 -13.38 -23.14 -2.93
CA LEU A 259 -12.85 -22.76 -4.24
C LEU A 259 -12.64 -21.23 -4.37
N LEU A 260 -13.55 -20.41 -3.85
CA LEU A 260 -13.40 -18.95 -3.87
C LEU A 260 -12.37 -18.48 -2.84
N LEU A 261 -12.38 -19.05 -1.64
CA LEU A 261 -11.40 -18.69 -0.60
C LEU A 261 -9.97 -18.98 -1.05
N GLU A 262 -9.73 -20.13 -1.68
CA GLU A 262 -8.42 -20.49 -2.21
C GLU A 262 -7.96 -19.49 -3.28
N ARG A 263 -8.84 -19.18 -4.24
CA ARG A 263 -8.59 -18.16 -5.28
C ARG A 263 -8.27 -16.81 -4.67
N ASP A 264 -9.08 -16.37 -3.71
CA ASP A 264 -9.03 -15.01 -3.18
C ASP A 264 -7.87 -14.82 -2.22
N LEU A 265 -7.54 -15.82 -1.39
CA LEU A 265 -6.33 -15.79 -0.56
C LEU A 265 -5.07 -15.72 -1.42
N ARG A 266 -5.02 -16.52 -2.49
CA ARG A 266 -3.90 -16.52 -3.43
C ARG A 266 -3.73 -15.15 -4.12
N TYR A 267 -4.82 -14.61 -4.66
CA TYR A 267 -4.86 -13.28 -5.27
C TYR A 267 -4.43 -12.19 -4.28
N ALA A 268 -5.07 -12.16 -3.11
CA ALA A 268 -4.87 -11.14 -2.10
C ALA A 268 -3.44 -11.16 -1.58
N PHE A 269 -2.90 -12.33 -1.22
CA PHE A 269 -1.53 -12.46 -0.75
C PHE A 269 -0.53 -11.92 -1.79
N TRP A 270 -0.63 -12.35 -3.04
CA TRP A 270 0.34 -11.96 -4.06
C TRP A 270 0.30 -10.47 -4.40
N GLN A 271 -0.89 -9.89 -4.48
CA GLN A 271 -1.05 -8.45 -4.75
C GLN A 271 -0.53 -7.61 -3.59
N ASN A 272 -0.86 -7.99 -2.36
CA ASN A 272 -0.33 -7.33 -1.17
C ASN A 272 1.20 -7.41 -1.13
N HIS A 273 1.78 -8.60 -1.31
CA HIS A 273 3.23 -8.77 -1.44
C HIS A 273 3.81 -7.86 -2.54
N ALA A 274 3.24 -7.88 -3.74
CA ALA A 274 3.76 -7.09 -4.84
C ALA A 274 3.74 -5.58 -4.51
N ILE A 275 2.66 -5.07 -3.93
CA ILE A 275 2.46 -3.64 -3.71
C ILE A 275 3.14 -3.14 -2.43
N VAL A 276 2.86 -3.79 -1.30
CA VAL A 276 3.36 -3.36 0.01
C VAL A 276 4.87 -3.48 0.06
N ASP A 277 5.45 -4.59 -0.43
CA ASP A 277 6.90 -4.77 -0.39
C ASP A 277 7.61 -3.76 -1.31
N ALA A 278 7.01 -3.42 -2.45
CA ALA A 278 7.54 -2.40 -3.34
C ALA A 278 7.55 -1.00 -2.68
N ALA A 279 6.50 -0.64 -1.95
CA ALA A 279 6.45 0.67 -1.30
C ALA A 279 7.23 0.67 0.03
N ILE A 280 6.76 -0.11 1.01
CA ILE A 280 7.24 -0.09 2.39
C ILE A 280 8.66 -0.63 2.51
N GLY A 281 9.00 -1.69 1.77
CA GLY A 281 10.38 -2.18 1.71
C GLY A 281 11.34 -1.11 1.21
N THR A 282 10.96 -0.38 0.16
CA THR A 282 11.80 0.72 -0.34
C THR A 282 11.88 1.89 0.65
N PHE A 283 10.79 2.27 1.32
CA PHE A 283 10.83 3.36 2.31
C PHE A 283 11.74 3.05 3.49
N ILE A 284 11.61 1.84 4.04
CA ILE A 284 12.42 1.36 5.17
C ILE A 284 13.91 1.35 4.80
N GLU A 285 14.26 0.90 3.61
CA GLU A 285 15.67 0.71 3.26
C GLU A 285 16.35 1.94 2.66
N TYR A 286 15.67 2.62 1.75
CA TYR A 286 16.22 3.74 0.99
C TYR A 286 15.84 5.10 1.55
N GLY A 287 14.84 5.18 2.43
CA GLY A 287 14.46 6.42 3.10
C GLY A 287 15.27 6.73 4.35
N THR A 288 15.85 5.73 5.00
CA THR A 288 16.66 5.93 6.20
C THR A 288 18.13 6.28 5.88
N THR A 289 18.76 7.06 6.77
CA THR A 289 20.22 7.26 6.85
C THR A 289 20.87 6.46 7.99
N ASP A 290 20.08 5.85 8.88
CA ASP A 290 20.59 4.98 9.95
C ASP A 290 21.07 3.65 9.37
N ARG A 291 22.39 3.43 9.43
CA ARG A 291 23.07 2.25 8.89
C ARG A 291 23.68 1.36 9.98
N ASP A 292 23.01 1.24 11.12
CA ASP A 292 23.36 0.24 12.13
C ASP A 292 23.26 -1.17 11.53
N LYS A 293 24.39 -1.90 11.46
CA LYS A 293 24.45 -3.26 10.92
C LYS A 293 23.69 -4.28 11.77
N LYS A 294 23.39 -3.95 13.03
CA LYS A 294 22.61 -4.80 13.96
C LYS A 294 21.10 -4.66 13.81
N LYS A 295 20.60 -3.62 13.13
CA LYS A 295 19.16 -3.48 12.89
C LYS A 295 18.67 -4.52 11.88
N GLU A 296 17.41 -4.92 11.96
CA GLU A 296 16.81 -5.81 10.96
C GLU A 296 16.67 -5.08 9.62
N SER A 297 16.96 -5.78 8.53
CA SER A 297 16.65 -5.40 7.15
C SER A 297 15.18 -5.65 6.85
N TYR A 298 14.67 -5.11 5.73
CA TYR A 298 13.29 -5.37 5.35
C TYR A 298 13.03 -6.87 5.12
N ALA A 299 13.97 -7.60 4.53
CA ALA A 299 13.84 -9.05 4.35
C ALA A 299 13.75 -9.80 5.69
N GLU A 300 14.53 -9.43 6.69
CA GLU A 300 14.45 -10.04 8.03
C GLU A 300 13.09 -9.76 8.70
N LEU A 301 12.58 -8.52 8.58
CA LEU A 301 11.25 -8.14 9.07
C LEU A 301 10.12 -8.88 8.34
N TRP A 302 10.22 -8.99 7.01
CA TRP A 302 9.26 -9.72 6.19
C TRP A 302 9.22 -11.20 6.57
N HIS A 303 10.40 -11.83 6.75
CA HIS A 303 10.45 -13.23 7.17
C HIS A 303 9.79 -13.41 8.54
N ARG A 304 10.03 -12.51 9.49
CA ARG A 304 9.40 -12.60 10.82
C ARG A 304 7.89 -12.45 10.76
N TRP A 305 7.38 -11.40 10.13
CA TRP A 305 5.94 -11.11 10.20
C TRP A 305 5.11 -11.81 9.13
N ILE A 306 5.61 -11.92 7.91
CA ILE A 306 4.85 -12.52 6.80
C ILE A 306 5.03 -14.02 6.79
N TYR A 307 6.27 -14.51 6.92
CA TYR A 307 6.52 -15.95 6.88
C TYR A 307 6.24 -16.63 8.22
N GLU A 308 6.87 -16.21 9.31
CA GLU A 308 6.68 -16.86 10.61
C GLU A 308 5.31 -16.56 11.22
N ASP A 309 4.94 -15.29 11.40
CA ASP A 309 3.68 -14.96 12.08
C ASP A 309 2.46 -15.23 11.18
N TYR A 310 2.38 -14.65 9.99
CA TYR A 310 1.18 -14.79 9.15
C TYR A 310 1.08 -16.16 8.46
N TYR A 311 2.04 -16.52 7.61
CA TYR A 311 1.93 -17.76 6.83
C TYR A 311 1.89 -19.01 7.72
N ARG A 312 2.84 -19.18 8.65
CA ARG A 312 2.91 -20.39 9.47
C ARG A 312 1.84 -20.45 10.56
N THR A 313 1.48 -19.34 11.21
CA THR A 313 0.52 -19.37 12.33
C THR A 313 -0.92 -19.04 11.95
N TYR A 314 -1.15 -18.36 10.81
CA TYR A 314 -2.49 -17.98 10.36
C TYR A 314 -2.94 -18.75 9.10
N MET A 315 -2.18 -18.69 7.99
CA MET A 315 -2.60 -19.32 6.73
C MET A 315 -2.53 -20.85 6.78
N LEU A 316 -1.41 -21.43 7.19
CA LEU A 316 -1.20 -22.88 7.20
C LEU A 316 -2.27 -23.64 8.02
N PRO A 317 -2.71 -23.15 9.20
CA PRO A 317 -3.83 -23.76 9.91
C PRO A 317 -5.16 -23.82 9.15
N LEU A 318 -5.37 -23.00 8.12
CA LEU A 318 -6.60 -23.03 7.31
C LEU A 318 -6.76 -24.34 6.53
N GLU A 319 -5.66 -25.07 6.27
CA GLU A 319 -5.70 -26.39 5.64
C GLU A 319 -6.51 -27.41 6.43
N LYS A 320 -6.62 -27.24 7.76
CA LYS A 320 -7.45 -28.09 8.62
C LYS A 320 -8.95 -27.96 8.32
N TYR A 321 -9.35 -26.88 7.65
CA TYR A 321 -10.72 -26.64 7.21
C TYR A 321 -10.96 -27.02 5.75
N GLY A 322 -9.95 -27.57 5.05
CA GLY A 322 -10.05 -28.00 3.65
C GLY A 322 -9.55 -26.99 2.62
N ILE A 323 -9.02 -25.84 3.05
CA ILE A 323 -8.46 -24.82 2.15
C ILE A 323 -7.08 -25.22 1.68
N LYS A 324 -6.86 -25.29 0.37
CA LYS A 324 -5.54 -25.45 -0.21
C LYS A 324 -4.73 -24.15 -0.12
N ILE A 325 -3.64 -24.18 0.63
CA ILE A 325 -2.70 -23.07 0.67
C ILE A 325 -1.66 -23.21 -0.45
N HIS A 326 -1.42 -22.11 -1.17
CA HIS A 326 -0.44 -22.03 -2.24
C HIS A 326 0.97 -21.74 -1.69
N HIS A 327 1.57 -22.73 -1.02
CA HIS A 327 2.89 -22.62 -0.37
C HIS A 327 4.00 -22.13 -1.30
N ASP A 328 4.00 -22.57 -2.55
CA ASP A 328 4.99 -22.18 -3.55
C ASP A 328 4.92 -20.69 -3.89
N ASP A 329 3.73 -20.07 -3.82
CA ASP A 329 3.58 -18.64 -4.06
C ASP A 329 4.17 -17.82 -2.89
N VAL A 330 4.10 -18.33 -1.65
CA VAL A 330 4.77 -17.72 -0.48
C VAL A 330 6.28 -17.83 -0.61
N ALA A 331 6.79 -19.00 -1.02
CA ALA A 331 8.21 -19.19 -1.27
C ALA A 331 8.71 -18.31 -2.43
N ALA A 332 7.91 -18.16 -3.50
CA ALA A 332 8.22 -17.29 -4.61
C ALA A 332 8.24 -15.80 -4.21
N ALA A 333 7.33 -15.37 -3.34
CA ALA A 333 7.33 -14.02 -2.77
C ALA A 333 8.62 -13.74 -1.98
N TRP A 334 9.05 -14.68 -1.15
CA TRP A 334 10.34 -14.60 -0.45
C TRP A 334 11.52 -14.54 -1.43
N ASP A 335 11.55 -15.41 -2.42
CA ASP A 335 12.60 -15.45 -3.44
C ASP A 335 12.69 -14.14 -4.23
N ARG A 336 11.56 -13.45 -4.46
CA ARG A 336 11.58 -12.12 -5.09
C ARG A 336 12.39 -11.12 -4.25
N LEU A 337 12.25 -11.16 -2.92
CA LEU A 337 12.97 -10.26 -2.02
C LEU A 337 14.47 -10.60 -1.97
N VAL A 338 14.81 -11.85 -1.65
CA VAL A 338 16.20 -12.20 -1.29
C VAL A 338 17.06 -12.76 -2.44
N LYS A 339 16.45 -13.25 -3.53
CA LYS A 339 17.20 -13.79 -4.68
C LYS A 339 17.12 -12.90 -5.91
N LYS A 340 16.03 -12.13 -6.05
CA LYS A 340 15.75 -11.32 -7.25
C LYS A 340 15.82 -9.81 -7.00
N ASN A 341 16.21 -9.41 -5.78
CA ASN A 341 16.47 -8.03 -5.37
C ASN A 341 15.28 -7.08 -5.61
N TYR A 342 14.06 -7.56 -5.37
CA TYR A 342 12.83 -6.85 -5.73
C TYR A 342 12.77 -5.41 -5.19
N VAL A 343 12.97 -5.22 -3.89
CA VAL A 343 12.93 -3.90 -3.22
C VAL A 343 13.97 -2.95 -3.79
N HIS A 344 15.16 -3.46 -4.10
CA HIS A 344 16.26 -2.67 -4.64
C HIS A 344 16.00 -2.21 -6.08
N LYS A 345 15.37 -3.07 -6.90
CA LYS A 345 14.93 -2.71 -8.25
C LYS A 345 13.79 -1.70 -8.23
N VAL A 346 12.91 -1.75 -7.22
CA VAL A 346 11.87 -0.73 -7.01
C VAL A 346 12.50 0.61 -6.63
N ALA A 347 13.55 0.62 -5.81
CA ALA A 347 14.28 1.84 -5.49
C ALA A 347 14.98 2.47 -6.72
N GLN A 348 15.54 1.66 -7.62
CA GLN A 348 16.02 2.15 -8.92
C GLN A 348 14.88 2.78 -9.73
N PHE A 349 13.72 2.14 -9.76
CA PHE A 349 12.56 2.67 -10.49
C PHE A 349 12.07 4.03 -9.95
N PHE A 350 11.94 4.18 -8.62
CA PHE A 350 11.53 5.46 -8.04
C PHE A 350 12.58 6.56 -8.19
N SER A 351 13.88 6.21 -8.23
CA SER A 351 14.95 7.18 -8.45
C SER A 351 15.05 7.61 -9.91
N VAL A 352 15.01 6.70 -10.88
CA VAL A 352 15.05 7.09 -12.30
C VAL A 352 13.82 7.92 -12.71
N GLY A 353 12.68 7.67 -12.06
CA GLY A 353 11.42 8.41 -12.24
C GLY A 353 11.37 9.77 -11.56
N TRP A 354 12.46 10.24 -10.93
CA TRP A 354 12.46 11.46 -10.12
C TRP A 354 11.81 12.70 -10.75
N PRO A 355 11.89 12.99 -12.06
CA PRO A 355 11.34 14.24 -12.61
C PRO A 355 9.83 14.37 -12.44
N VAL A 356 9.13 13.24 -12.34
CA VAL A 356 7.66 13.17 -12.20
C VAL A 356 7.26 12.65 -10.80
N ASN A 357 8.18 12.73 -9.84
CA ASN A 357 7.87 12.63 -8.41
C ASN A 357 7.29 13.97 -7.90
N PHE A 358 6.76 13.96 -6.69
CA PHE A 358 6.44 15.18 -5.91
C PHE A 358 7.23 15.23 -4.60
N TRP A 359 8.34 14.50 -4.55
CA TRP A 359 9.30 14.44 -3.46
C TRP A 359 10.72 14.36 -4.03
N ARG A 360 11.71 14.55 -3.16
CA ARG A 360 13.13 14.51 -3.50
C ARG A 360 13.73 13.15 -3.17
N ILE A 361 14.67 12.68 -3.97
CA ILE A 361 15.34 11.41 -3.73
C ILE A 361 16.83 11.53 -4.05
N GLU A 362 17.68 11.36 -3.05
CA GLU A 362 19.13 11.42 -3.23
C GLU A 362 19.76 10.08 -3.58
N ALA A 363 20.99 10.16 -4.07
CA ALA A 363 21.83 9.00 -4.31
C ALA A 363 22.23 8.33 -2.99
N GLN A 364 22.32 7.00 -3.02
CA GLN A 364 22.95 6.25 -1.95
C GLN A 364 24.46 6.53 -1.90
N THR A 365 25.00 6.58 -0.69
CA THR A 365 26.39 6.92 -0.33
C THR A 365 27.22 5.66 -0.08
N GLU A 366 28.53 5.81 0.14
CA GLU A 366 29.40 4.69 0.51
C GLU A 366 28.94 3.97 1.79
N LYS A 367 28.43 4.71 2.78
CA LYS A 367 27.87 4.10 4.00
C LYS A 367 26.63 3.26 3.71
N ASP A 368 25.80 3.73 2.79
CA ASP A 368 24.62 3.00 2.33
C ASP A 368 25.06 1.72 1.62
N PHE A 369 26.06 1.81 0.72
CA PHE A 369 26.63 0.66 0.01
C PHE A 369 27.18 -0.41 0.95
N GLU A 370 27.94 -0.02 1.97
CA GLU A 370 28.47 -0.97 2.97
C GLU A 370 27.37 -1.69 3.75
N TRP A 371 26.29 -0.98 4.10
CA TRP A 371 25.18 -1.57 4.82
C TRP A 371 24.38 -2.52 3.92
N PHE A 372 24.09 -2.10 2.69
CA PHE A 372 23.42 -2.93 1.71
C PHE A 372 24.23 -4.18 1.40
N GLU A 373 25.53 -4.09 1.16
CA GLU A 373 26.37 -5.27 0.92
C GLU A 373 26.43 -6.20 2.14
N HIS A 374 26.38 -5.64 3.36
CA HIS A 374 26.35 -6.43 4.59
C HIS A 374 25.04 -7.21 4.75
N LYS A 375 23.89 -6.56 4.48
CA LYS A 375 22.56 -7.16 4.63
C LYS A 375 22.13 -8.00 3.43
N TYR A 376 22.62 -7.64 2.25
CA TYR A 376 22.31 -8.22 0.95
C TYR A 376 23.61 -8.45 0.17
N PRO A 377 24.37 -9.51 0.47
CA PRO A 377 25.62 -9.80 -0.23
C PRO A 377 25.43 -9.88 -1.76
N GLY A 378 26.28 -9.19 -2.52
CA GLY A 378 26.18 -9.03 -3.96
C GLY A 378 25.40 -7.79 -4.42
N TRP A 379 24.78 -7.04 -3.50
CA TRP A 379 24.06 -5.81 -3.83
C TRP A 379 24.95 -4.80 -4.55
N TYR A 380 26.20 -4.60 -4.10
CA TYR A 380 27.07 -3.60 -4.71
C TYR A 380 27.41 -3.94 -6.16
N ALA A 381 27.57 -5.24 -6.47
CA ALA A 381 27.88 -5.70 -7.80
C ALA A 381 26.74 -5.44 -8.81
N GLU A 382 25.48 -5.44 -8.35
CA GLU A 382 24.31 -5.17 -9.21
C GLU A 382 23.91 -3.69 -9.21
N PHE A 383 23.97 -3.01 -8.06
CA PHE A 383 23.37 -1.68 -7.87
C PHE A 383 24.40 -0.56 -7.64
N GLY A 384 25.65 -0.86 -7.33
CA GLY A 384 26.66 0.15 -6.97
C GLY A 384 26.88 1.18 -8.07
N ASP A 385 27.13 0.72 -9.31
CA ASP A 385 27.35 1.63 -10.44
C ASP A 385 26.09 2.40 -10.84
N TYR A 386 24.90 1.83 -10.63
CA TYR A 386 23.64 2.56 -10.82
C TYR A 386 23.58 3.81 -9.94
N TRP A 387 23.85 3.65 -8.64
CA TRP A 387 23.78 4.77 -7.69
C TRP A 387 24.90 5.79 -7.91
N LYS A 388 26.06 5.37 -8.41
CA LYS A 388 27.12 6.30 -8.86
C LYS A 388 26.67 7.11 -10.08
N TRP A 389 26.01 6.48 -11.07
CA TRP A 389 25.43 7.21 -12.19
C TRP A 389 24.37 8.20 -11.72
N TYR A 390 23.48 7.75 -10.83
CA TYR A 390 22.44 8.60 -10.26
C TYR A 390 23.04 9.83 -9.56
N ALA A 391 24.09 9.64 -8.75
CA ALA A 391 24.82 10.74 -8.12
C ALA A 391 25.41 11.70 -9.17
N LYS A 392 26.10 11.17 -10.19
CA LYS A 392 26.73 11.94 -11.27
C LYS A 392 25.72 12.76 -12.07
N LYS A 393 24.54 12.20 -12.36
CA LYS A 393 23.46 12.83 -13.14
C LYS A 393 22.49 13.65 -12.29
N SER A 394 22.71 13.78 -10.97
CA SER A 394 21.81 14.51 -10.07
C SER A 394 21.98 16.03 -10.10
N THR A 395 22.96 16.59 -10.82
CA THR A 395 23.22 18.03 -10.85
C THR A 395 22.64 18.70 -12.09
N PRO A 396 22.08 19.93 -11.98
CA PRO A 396 21.62 20.67 -13.14
C PRO A 396 22.70 20.79 -14.22
N GLY A 397 22.28 20.75 -15.49
CA GLY A 397 23.17 20.72 -16.65
C GLY A 397 23.64 19.32 -17.06
N GLN A 398 23.34 18.28 -16.28
CA GLN A 398 23.48 16.89 -16.73
C GLN A 398 22.22 16.46 -17.51
N THR A 399 22.37 15.47 -18.38
CA THR A 399 21.20 14.78 -18.95
C THR A 399 20.52 13.98 -17.85
N ASN A 400 19.19 14.05 -17.80
CA ASN A 400 18.42 13.22 -16.90
C ASN A 400 18.74 11.72 -17.10
N MET A 401 18.99 10.98 -16.01
CA MET A 401 19.41 9.58 -16.06
C MET A 401 18.45 8.68 -16.87
N LEU A 402 17.15 8.96 -16.86
CA LEU A 402 16.15 8.20 -17.63
C LEU A 402 16.38 8.29 -19.15
N PHE A 403 16.92 9.42 -19.63
CA PHE A 403 17.11 9.71 -21.05
C PHE A 403 18.58 9.63 -21.47
N ASP A 404 19.46 9.27 -20.54
CA ASP A 404 20.88 9.09 -20.78
C ASP A 404 21.15 7.69 -21.33
N GLN A 405 21.81 7.60 -22.47
CA GLN A 405 22.11 6.33 -23.14
C GLN A 405 23.40 5.67 -22.64
N GLU A 406 24.22 6.38 -21.86
CA GLU A 406 25.53 5.89 -21.41
C GLU A 406 25.42 4.94 -20.22
N ASN A 407 24.43 5.13 -19.34
CA ASN A 407 24.31 4.34 -18.11
C ASN A 407 23.77 2.91 -18.31
N GLY A 408 23.09 2.63 -19.43
CA GLY A 408 22.58 1.28 -19.77
C GLY A 408 21.27 0.87 -19.08
N TYR A 409 20.62 1.76 -18.32
CA TYR A 409 19.32 1.49 -17.71
C TYR A 409 18.21 1.37 -18.76
N VAL A 410 17.29 0.42 -18.58
CA VAL A 410 16.14 0.21 -19.46
C VAL A 410 14.85 0.37 -18.66
N TYR A 411 14.02 1.34 -19.05
CA TYR A 411 12.73 1.60 -18.40
C TYR A 411 11.82 0.36 -18.44
N PRO A 412 11.12 0.02 -17.34
CA PRO A 412 10.30 -1.19 -17.27
C PRO A 412 8.95 -1.04 -17.97
N HIS A 413 8.37 -2.17 -18.40
CA HIS A 413 6.93 -2.27 -18.64
C HIS A 413 6.15 -2.11 -17.32
N ARG A 414 4.85 -1.80 -17.39
CA ARG A 414 3.99 -1.77 -16.21
C ARG A 414 3.15 -3.05 -16.10
N CYS A 415 2.98 -3.55 -14.88
CA CYS A 415 2.07 -4.67 -14.65
C CYS A 415 0.63 -4.18 -14.67
N TRP A 416 -0.22 -4.80 -15.50
CA TRP A 416 -1.64 -4.49 -15.53
C TRP A 416 -2.34 -4.81 -14.21
N SER A 417 -1.93 -5.85 -13.49
CA SER A 417 -2.68 -6.32 -12.31
C SER A 417 -2.37 -5.53 -11.04
N CYS A 418 -1.10 -5.38 -10.68
CA CYS A 418 -0.68 -4.72 -9.43
C CYS A 418 -0.21 -3.27 -9.61
N LEU A 419 -0.10 -2.80 -10.86
CA LEU A 419 0.46 -1.50 -11.24
C LEU A 419 1.91 -1.26 -10.80
N VAL A 420 2.58 -2.20 -10.13
CA VAL A 420 4.03 -2.15 -9.93
C VAL A 420 4.74 -2.45 -11.27
N PRO A 421 5.85 -1.79 -11.61
CA PRO A 421 6.54 -2.09 -12.87
C PRO A 421 7.12 -3.51 -12.90
N CYS A 422 7.30 -4.03 -14.10
CA CYS A 422 7.84 -5.36 -14.39
C CYS A 422 9.37 -5.40 -14.20
N LEU A 423 9.82 -5.21 -12.96
CA LEU A 423 11.23 -4.97 -12.63
C LEU A 423 12.09 -6.22 -12.60
N ILE A 424 11.50 -7.35 -12.18
CA ILE A 424 12.12 -8.67 -12.28
C ILE A 424 11.89 -9.16 -13.69
N ARG A 425 12.94 -9.12 -14.51
CA ARG A 425 12.85 -9.21 -15.96
C ARG A 425 12.51 -10.63 -16.41
N GLU A 426 13.07 -11.61 -15.73
CA GLU A 426 12.82 -13.03 -15.95
C GLU A 426 11.37 -13.45 -15.67
N ASP A 427 10.66 -12.75 -14.79
CA ASP A 427 9.26 -13.03 -14.44
C ASP A 427 8.25 -12.32 -15.37
N PHE A 428 8.75 -11.44 -16.25
CA PHE A 428 7.91 -10.68 -17.18
C PHE A 428 7.10 -11.62 -18.07
N CYS A 429 5.81 -11.37 -18.19
CA CYS A 429 4.96 -12.06 -19.15
C CYS A 429 3.96 -11.11 -19.79
N VAL A 430 3.45 -11.55 -20.94
CA VAL A 430 2.40 -10.86 -21.70
C VAL A 430 1.27 -11.84 -21.95
N ASP A 431 0.06 -11.32 -22.07
CA ASP A 431 -1.08 -12.13 -22.48
C ASP A 431 -2.15 -11.25 -23.13
N GLU A 432 -2.99 -11.89 -23.94
CA GLU A 432 -4.17 -11.28 -24.52
C GLU A 432 -5.41 -11.64 -23.69
N VAL A 433 -6.17 -10.60 -23.31
CA VAL A 433 -7.45 -10.73 -22.60
C VAL A 433 -8.45 -9.86 -23.33
N GLU A 434 -9.60 -10.43 -23.71
CA GLU A 434 -10.65 -9.73 -24.47
C GLU A 434 -10.13 -9.02 -25.75
N GLY A 435 -9.22 -9.65 -26.48
CA GLY A 435 -8.66 -9.10 -27.72
C GLY A 435 -7.62 -8.00 -27.53
N LYS A 436 -7.17 -7.75 -26.30
CA LYS A 436 -6.17 -6.71 -25.97
C LYS A 436 -4.96 -7.31 -25.30
N LEU A 437 -3.78 -6.89 -25.75
CA LEU A 437 -2.50 -7.28 -25.16
C LEU A 437 -2.24 -6.49 -23.87
N TYR A 438 -1.77 -7.19 -22.84
CA TYR A 438 -1.36 -6.66 -21.55
C TYR A 438 -0.01 -7.22 -21.10
N THR A 439 0.66 -6.48 -20.22
CA THR A 439 1.95 -6.81 -19.61
C THR A 439 1.80 -7.11 -18.12
N TYR A 440 2.58 -8.05 -17.59
CA TYR A 440 2.51 -8.48 -16.20
C TYR A 440 3.91 -8.67 -15.61
N CYS A 441 4.08 -8.28 -14.35
CA CYS A 441 5.35 -8.45 -13.63
C CYS A 441 5.59 -9.88 -13.13
N SER A 442 4.59 -10.75 -13.21
CA SER A 442 4.71 -12.16 -12.85
C SER A 442 3.56 -12.97 -13.45
N GLU A 443 3.76 -14.28 -13.55
CA GLU A 443 2.72 -15.22 -13.93
C GLU A 443 1.50 -15.13 -13.00
N LEU A 444 1.69 -14.91 -11.69
CA LEU A 444 0.54 -14.81 -10.78
C LEU A 444 -0.27 -13.52 -10.97
N CYS A 445 0.37 -12.43 -11.42
CA CYS A 445 -0.36 -11.24 -11.87
C CYS A 445 -1.15 -11.52 -13.16
N ARG A 446 -0.59 -12.28 -14.11
CA ARG A 446 -1.29 -12.72 -15.33
C ARG A 446 -2.49 -13.61 -15.00
N TRP A 447 -2.29 -14.62 -14.15
CA TRP A 447 -3.34 -15.50 -13.64
C TRP A 447 -4.45 -14.72 -12.95
N THR A 448 -4.10 -13.74 -12.11
CA THR A 448 -5.10 -12.88 -11.44
C THR A 448 -6.05 -12.25 -12.45
N HIS A 449 -5.50 -11.58 -13.47
CA HIS A 449 -6.32 -10.87 -14.45
C HIS A 449 -7.11 -11.82 -15.35
N LYS A 450 -6.46 -12.88 -15.86
CA LYS A 450 -7.04 -13.73 -16.90
C LYS A 450 -7.93 -14.85 -16.37
N VAL A 451 -7.64 -15.36 -15.18
CA VAL A 451 -8.28 -16.56 -14.62
C VAL A 451 -9.07 -16.22 -13.36
N ALA A 452 -8.45 -15.62 -12.36
CA ALA A 452 -9.13 -15.38 -11.07
C ALA A 452 -10.29 -14.38 -11.19
N PHE A 453 -10.13 -13.39 -12.06
CA PHE A 453 -11.10 -12.31 -12.29
C PHE A 453 -11.98 -12.57 -13.52
N ALA A 454 -11.94 -13.78 -14.08
CA ALA A 454 -12.84 -14.18 -15.15
C ALA A 454 -14.30 -14.28 -14.63
N SER A 455 -15.27 -14.29 -15.54
CA SER A 455 -16.69 -14.46 -15.20
C SER A 455 -17.02 -15.84 -14.63
N GLU A 456 -16.14 -16.81 -14.84
CA GLU A 456 -16.21 -18.17 -14.32
C GLU A 456 -14.82 -18.60 -13.83
N TYR A 457 -14.77 -19.22 -12.64
CA TYR A 457 -13.55 -19.76 -12.05
C TYR A 457 -13.72 -21.27 -11.81
N GLU A 458 -12.94 -22.09 -12.52
CA GLU A 458 -13.00 -23.57 -12.45
C GLU A 458 -14.42 -24.16 -12.56
N GLY A 459 -15.22 -23.66 -13.51
CA GLY A 459 -16.59 -24.14 -13.72
C GLY A 459 -17.64 -23.46 -12.82
N ARG A 460 -17.23 -22.60 -11.89
CA ARG A 460 -18.13 -21.84 -11.03
C ARG A 460 -18.32 -20.42 -11.56
N PRO A 461 -19.57 -19.99 -11.84
CA PRO A 461 -19.85 -18.59 -12.14
C PRO A 461 -19.49 -17.68 -10.97
N THR A 462 -18.82 -16.56 -11.26
CA THR A 462 -18.43 -15.54 -10.26
C THR A 462 -18.89 -14.15 -10.66
N PRO A 463 -20.22 -13.91 -10.75
CA PRO A 463 -20.78 -12.64 -11.21
C PRO A 463 -20.53 -11.45 -10.27
N ALA A 464 -20.26 -11.69 -8.98
CA ALA A 464 -19.88 -10.62 -8.07
C ALA A 464 -18.42 -10.18 -8.25
N MET A 465 -17.58 -11.04 -8.84
CA MET A 465 -16.16 -10.75 -9.01
C MET A 465 -15.94 -9.52 -9.89
N GLY A 466 -15.05 -8.65 -9.42
CA GLY A 466 -14.67 -7.43 -10.14
C GLY A 466 -13.79 -7.73 -11.34
N ARG A 467 -13.53 -6.70 -12.15
CA ARG A 467 -12.57 -6.76 -13.26
C ARG A 467 -11.65 -5.56 -13.26
N PHE A 468 -10.44 -5.79 -13.73
CA PHE A 468 -9.50 -4.72 -14.07
C PHE A 468 -9.99 -3.99 -15.32
N SER A 469 -10.19 -2.68 -15.24
CA SER A 469 -10.74 -1.91 -16.37
C SER A 469 -10.30 -0.44 -16.34
N GLY A 470 -10.65 0.31 -17.39
CA GLY A 470 -10.29 1.71 -17.55
C GLY A 470 -8.87 1.91 -18.08
N ARG A 471 -8.39 3.16 -18.01
CA ARG A 471 -7.01 3.54 -18.32
C ARG A 471 -6.22 3.53 -17.03
N ARG A 472 -5.32 2.56 -16.86
CA ARG A 472 -4.67 2.27 -15.57
C ARG A 472 -3.18 2.57 -15.55
N GLU A 473 -2.49 2.38 -16.67
CA GLU A 473 -1.06 2.65 -16.76
C GLU A 473 -0.83 4.15 -16.95
N TRP A 474 -0.01 4.74 -16.07
CA TRP A 474 0.28 6.16 -16.07
C TRP A 474 1.00 6.59 -17.35
N GLU A 475 1.89 5.74 -17.85
CA GLU A 475 2.70 5.99 -19.03
C GLU A 475 1.82 6.15 -20.28
N GLU A 476 0.70 5.43 -20.37
CA GLU A 476 -0.28 5.61 -21.46
C GLU A 476 -0.83 7.05 -21.49
N VAL A 477 -0.96 7.72 -20.33
CA VAL A 477 -1.49 9.09 -20.20
C VAL A 477 -0.64 10.11 -20.93
N TYR A 478 0.68 10.00 -20.79
CA TYR A 478 1.66 10.97 -21.28
C TYR A 478 2.49 10.47 -22.45
N HIS A 479 2.08 9.38 -23.12
CA HIS A 479 2.75 8.89 -24.32
C HIS A 479 2.85 10.01 -25.37
N GLY A 480 4.07 10.32 -25.80
CA GLY A 480 4.37 11.36 -26.80
C GLY A 480 4.48 12.79 -26.24
N TRP A 481 4.31 13.00 -24.94
CA TRP A 481 4.43 14.33 -24.33
C TRP A 481 5.89 14.70 -24.05
N ASP A 482 6.21 15.99 -24.14
CA ASP A 482 7.45 16.53 -23.56
C ASP A 482 7.40 16.42 -22.03
N LEU A 483 8.52 16.03 -21.43
CA LEU A 483 8.65 15.82 -20.00
C LEU A 483 8.34 17.08 -19.19
N ALA A 484 8.80 18.25 -19.62
CA ALA A 484 8.54 19.50 -18.91
C ALA A 484 7.04 19.85 -18.95
N ASP A 485 6.36 19.55 -20.05
CA ASP A 485 4.93 19.82 -20.20
C ASP A 485 4.07 18.81 -19.41
N CYS A 486 4.51 17.55 -19.32
CA CYS A 486 3.95 16.57 -18.38
C CYS A 486 4.08 17.05 -16.92
N ILE A 487 5.26 17.51 -16.51
CA ILE A 487 5.50 17.99 -15.13
C ILE A 487 4.61 19.20 -14.79
N LYS A 488 4.36 20.09 -15.76
CA LYS A 488 3.41 21.20 -15.62
C LYS A 488 1.97 20.71 -15.43
N ASP A 489 1.52 19.72 -16.22
CA ASP A 489 0.17 19.16 -16.10
C ASP A 489 -0.05 18.42 -14.77
N LEU A 490 0.98 17.71 -14.31
CA LEU A 490 1.03 17.11 -12.98
C LEU A 490 0.87 18.16 -11.87
N GLY A 491 1.40 19.37 -12.09
CA GLY A 491 1.46 20.45 -11.11
C GLY A 491 2.64 20.30 -10.16
N PHE A 492 3.70 19.60 -10.56
CA PHE A 492 4.86 19.31 -9.70
C PHE A 492 5.95 20.39 -9.85
N VAL A 493 5.51 21.64 -9.86
CA VAL A 493 6.32 22.86 -10.01
C VAL A 493 6.05 23.75 -8.80
N ARG A 494 7.10 24.38 -8.28
CA ARG A 494 7.02 25.28 -7.13
C ARG A 494 6.30 26.59 -7.50
N SER A 495 6.05 27.41 -6.48
CA SER A 495 5.32 28.67 -6.59
C SER A 495 5.95 29.71 -7.51
N ASP A 496 7.24 29.59 -7.83
CA ASP A 496 7.92 30.42 -8.83
C ASP A 496 7.56 30.05 -10.29
N GLY A 497 6.79 28.99 -10.50
CA GLY A 497 6.33 28.52 -11.81
C GLY A 497 7.42 27.88 -12.67
N LYS A 498 8.63 27.67 -12.13
CA LYS A 498 9.79 27.16 -12.89
C LYS A 498 10.51 26.02 -12.18
N THR A 499 10.76 26.14 -10.89
CA THR A 499 11.58 25.18 -10.13
C THR A 499 10.77 23.92 -9.86
N LEU A 500 11.37 22.76 -10.06
CA LEU A 500 10.68 21.50 -9.83
C LEU A 500 10.49 21.25 -8.33
N VAL A 501 9.31 20.75 -7.96
CA VAL A 501 9.08 20.16 -6.63
C VAL A 501 10.04 18.99 -6.41
N PRO A 502 10.07 17.97 -7.31
CA PRO A 502 11.00 16.88 -7.16
C PRO A 502 12.44 17.30 -7.50
N GLN A 503 13.40 16.65 -6.85
CA GLN A 503 14.83 16.85 -7.08
C GLN A 503 15.58 15.52 -6.88
N PRO A 504 16.64 15.24 -7.65
CA PRO A 504 17.41 14.01 -7.50
C PRO A 504 18.48 14.08 -6.40
N HIS A 505 18.28 14.95 -5.40
CA HIS A 505 19.21 15.21 -4.30
C HIS A 505 18.53 15.97 -3.16
N LEU A 506 19.21 16.04 -2.01
CA LEU A 506 18.84 16.84 -0.84
C LEU A 506 19.67 18.13 -0.68
N ARG A 507 20.25 18.65 -1.77
CA ARG A 507 20.81 20.02 -1.80
C ARG A 507 19.68 21.04 -1.97
N PHE A 508 19.44 21.86 -0.95
CA PHE A 508 18.31 22.80 -0.88
C PHE A 508 18.60 24.21 -1.41
N ASP A 509 19.85 24.51 -1.77
CA ASP A 509 20.21 25.81 -2.37
C ASP A 509 19.62 25.93 -3.77
N ASN A 510 19.01 27.08 -4.08
CA ASN A 510 18.38 27.36 -5.37
C ASN A 510 19.31 27.12 -6.57
N ARG A 511 20.62 27.34 -6.42
CA ARG A 511 21.59 27.12 -7.51
C ARG A 511 21.73 25.65 -7.92
N ASP A 512 21.40 24.74 -7.01
CA ASP A 512 21.51 23.30 -7.21
C ASP A 512 20.19 22.69 -7.71
N MET A 513 19.11 23.46 -7.78
CA MET A 513 17.78 22.95 -8.10
C MET A 513 17.52 22.86 -9.60
N TRP A 514 16.94 21.74 -10.01
CA TRP A 514 16.43 21.51 -11.35
C TRP A 514 15.15 22.29 -11.60
N THR A 515 15.02 22.75 -12.84
CA THR A 515 13.88 23.53 -13.33
C THR A 515 13.26 22.87 -14.55
N LEU A 516 12.10 23.39 -14.98
CA LEU A 516 11.44 22.97 -16.22
C LEU A 516 12.31 23.12 -17.47
N ASP A 517 13.27 24.05 -17.48
CA ASP A 517 14.17 24.24 -18.63
C ASP A 517 15.19 23.10 -18.73
N ASP A 518 15.64 22.56 -17.59
CA ASP A 518 16.66 21.50 -17.53
C ASP A 518 16.14 20.13 -18.00
N VAL A 519 14.82 19.94 -18.03
CA VAL A 519 14.17 18.66 -18.38
C VAL A 519 13.43 18.70 -19.72
N ARG A 520 13.42 19.85 -20.39
CA ARG A 520 12.74 20.06 -21.68
C ARG A 520 13.48 19.35 -22.82
N GLY A 521 12.73 18.87 -23.81
CA GLY A 521 13.26 18.20 -25.00
C GLY A 521 13.30 16.66 -24.88
N HIS A 522 12.76 16.11 -23.79
CA HIS A 522 12.68 14.67 -23.57
C HIS A 522 11.23 14.19 -23.72
N THR A 523 11.00 13.19 -24.55
CA THR A 523 9.64 12.67 -24.83
C THR A 523 9.35 11.43 -23.99
N ILE A 524 8.22 11.42 -23.28
CA ILE A 524 7.74 10.26 -22.53
C ILE A 524 7.18 9.21 -23.50
N GLN A 525 7.59 7.96 -23.31
CA GLN A 525 7.17 6.84 -24.13
C GLN A 525 6.51 5.76 -23.28
N SER A 526 5.28 5.39 -23.65
CA SER A 526 4.55 4.29 -23.01
C SER A 526 4.98 2.92 -23.54
N PRO A 527 5.53 2.03 -22.68
CA PRO A 527 5.93 0.68 -23.09
C PRO A 527 4.77 -0.17 -23.64
N ILE A 528 3.56 -0.02 -23.08
CA ILE A 528 2.39 -0.79 -23.52
C ILE A 528 1.83 -0.29 -24.86
N VAL A 529 1.92 1.02 -25.15
CA VAL A 529 1.56 1.55 -26.48
C VAL A 529 2.53 1.02 -27.53
N LEU A 530 3.84 1.15 -27.26
CA LEU A 530 4.87 0.72 -28.20
C LEU A 530 4.81 -0.77 -28.50
N ILE A 531 4.62 -1.64 -27.50
CA ILE A 531 4.54 -3.10 -27.73
C ILE A 531 3.27 -3.53 -28.50
N ARG A 532 2.18 -2.74 -28.40
CA ARG A 532 0.94 -2.97 -29.17
C ARG A 532 1.08 -2.56 -30.64
N GLU A 533 1.95 -1.59 -30.94
CA GLU A 533 2.26 -1.16 -32.31
C GLU A 533 3.23 -2.12 -33.04
N MET A 534 3.97 -2.94 -32.30
CA MET A 534 4.86 -3.96 -32.86
C MET A 534 4.09 -5.05 -33.60
N THR A 535 4.67 -5.49 -34.73
CA THR A 535 4.31 -6.77 -35.38
C THR A 535 4.53 -7.96 -34.44
N PRO A 536 3.88 -9.11 -34.65
CA PRO A 536 4.09 -10.30 -33.82
C PRO A 536 5.56 -10.69 -33.66
N GLU A 537 6.35 -10.64 -34.73
CA GLU A 537 7.78 -11.00 -34.73
C GLU A 537 8.63 -10.00 -33.94
N GLN A 538 8.39 -8.70 -34.13
CA GLN A 538 9.04 -7.65 -33.34
C GLN A 538 8.72 -7.78 -31.86
N ARG A 539 7.46 -8.10 -31.55
CA ARG A 539 6.98 -8.26 -30.18
C ARG A 539 7.64 -9.45 -29.49
N GLU A 540 7.71 -10.60 -30.16
CA GLU A 540 8.39 -11.78 -29.61
C GLU A 540 9.86 -11.48 -29.30
N LYS A 541 10.56 -10.83 -30.23
CA LYS A 541 11.94 -10.38 -30.04
C LYS A 541 12.07 -9.43 -28.84
N HIS A 542 11.22 -8.41 -28.76
CA HIS A 542 11.22 -7.44 -27.66
C HIS A 542 10.98 -8.11 -26.29
N ILE A 543 10.07 -9.07 -26.22
CA ILE A 543 9.79 -9.81 -24.98
C ILE A 543 11.02 -10.64 -24.56
N ALA A 544 11.68 -11.30 -25.51
CA ALA A 544 12.89 -12.07 -25.23
C ALA A 544 14.05 -11.18 -24.76
N GLU A 545 14.27 -10.05 -25.42
CA GLU A 545 15.26 -9.04 -25.02
C GLU A 545 14.96 -8.45 -23.65
N TYR A 546 13.69 -8.11 -23.37
CA TYR A 546 13.28 -7.60 -22.06
C TYR A 546 13.57 -8.60 -20.95
N ARG A 547 13.26 -9.89 -21.16
CA ARG A 547 13.49 -10.97 -20.19
C ARG A 547 14.97 -11.26 -19.94
N ALA A 548 15.82 -11.08 -20.96
CA ALA A 548 17.26 -11.21 -20.79
C ALA A 548 17.85 -10.14 -19.85
N GLY A 549 17.11 -9.06 -19.60
CA GLY A 549 17.48 -7.98 -18.70
C GLY A 549 18.45 -6.99 -19.34
N PHE A 550 18.99 -6.12 -18.50
CA PHE A 550 19.95 -5.09 -18.90
C PHE A 550 21.13 -5.06 -17.94
N LYS A 551 22.20 -4.38 -18.32
CA LYS A 551 23.37 -4.15 -17.47
C LYS A 551 23.62 -2.67 -17.35
N ILE A 552 23.89 -2.23 -16.13
CA ILE A 552 24.38 -0.89 -15.89
C ILE A 552 25.85 -0.85 -16.29
N ASN A 553 26.20 0.15 -17.10
CA ASN A 553 27.58 0.36 -17.50
C ASN A 553 28.38 0.95 -16.32
N PRO A 554 29.67 0.60 -16.16
CA PRO A 554 30.50 1.22 -15.14
C PRO A 554 30.58 2.75 -15.31
N VAL A 555 30.60 3.48 -14.19
CA VAL A 555 30.79 4.94 -14.23
C VAL A 555 32.27 5.23 -14.47
N ASN A 556 32.56 5.84 -15.62
CA ASN A 556 33.87 6.42 -15.93
C ASN A 556 34.17 7.66 -15.07
#